data_AF-A0A358D9Z5-F1
#
_entry.id   AF-A0A358D9Z5-F1
#
_cell.length_a   1.000
_cell.length_b   1.000
_cell.length_c   1.000
_cell.angle_alpha   90.00
_cell.angle_beta   90.00
_cell.angle_gamma   90.00
#
_symmetry.space_group_name_H-M   'P 1'
#
loop_
_entity.id
_entity.type
_entity.pdbx_description
1 polymer ?
#
loop_
_entity_poly.entity_id
_entity_poly.type
_entity_poly.pdbx_seq_one_letter_code
_entity_poly.pdbx_strand_id
1 'polypeptide(L)'
;MDEIPDTQNAPAEHPVDPVDRVLERARGRSDVWVFGSAQALQDAATAGGADSDGDQWDREERAALRRIPGLSTELEDVTEVEYRQLRLENVVLVGVHPQGEQENAENSLRELAALAETAGAVVLDGLLQRRP
;
A
#
# COMPACT_ATOMS: atom_id res chain seq x y z
N MET A 1 -44.20 -40.78 -28.80
CA MET A 1 -44.16 -39.34 -29.05
C MET A 1 -44.08 -38.72 -27.66
N ASP A 2 -42.86 -38.61 -27.14
CA ASP A 2 -42.60 -38.06 -25.81
C ASP A 2 -41.80 -36.78 -26.04
N GLU A 3 -42.33 -35.67 -25.52
CA GLU A 3 -41.87 -34.31 -25.76
C GLU A 3 -40.77 -33.99 -24.75
N ILE A 4 -39.56 -33.66 -25.24
CA ILE A 4 -38.43 -33.24 -24.39
C ILE A 4 -38.62 -31.75 -24.09
N PRO A 5 -38.67 -31.31 -22.81
CA PRO A 5 -38.71 -29.89 -22.52
C PRO A 5 -37.33 -29.24 -22.73
N ASP A 6 -37.30 -28.17 -23.52
CA ASP A 6 -36.17 -27.25 -23.69
C ASP A 6 -35.82 -26.58 -22.36
N THR A 7 -34.63 -26.89 -21.83
CA THR A 7 -34.06 -26.17 -20.68
C THR A 7 -33.56 -24.80 -21.15
N GLN A 8 -34.43 -23.81 -21.03
CA GLN A 8 -34.17 -22.39 -21.22
C GLN A 8 -33.01 -21.88 -20.34
N ASN A 9 -32.00 -21.33 -21.01
CA ASN A 9 -31.36 -20.04 -20.74
C ASN A 9 -31.21 -19.63 -19.25
N ALA A 10 -30.13 -20.06 -18.62
CA ALA A 10 -29.64 -19.44 -17.38
C ALA A 10 -28.90 -18.14 -17.73
N PRO A 11 -29.16 -17.00 -17.07
CA PRO A 11 -28.34 -15.82 -17.26
C PRO A 11 -26.93 -16.13 -16.75
N ALA A 12 -25.94 -16.01 -17.62
CA ALA A 12 -24.54 -16.05 -17.22
C ALA A 12 -24.30 -14.89 -16.24
N GLU A 13 -24.10 -15.19 -14.97
CA GLU A 13 -23.48 -14.26 -14.03
C GLU A 13 -22.08 -13.96 -14.57
N HIS A 14 -21.95 -12.87 -15.30
CA HIS A 14 -20.66 -12.35 -15.71
C HIS A 14 -19.95 -11.85 -14.45
N PRO A 15 -18.83 -12.46 -14.03
CA PRO A 15 -18.04 -11.90 -12.94
C PRO A 15 -17.54 -10.54 -13.44
N VAL A 16 -17.96 -9.48 -12.75
CA VAL A 16 -17.49 -8.12 -13.03
C VAL A 16 -15.97 -8.10 -13.02
N ASP A 17 -15.37 -7.80 -14.18
CA ASP A 17 -13.92 -7.78 -14.34
C ASP A 17 -13.33 -6.67 -13.45
N PRO A 18 -12.40 -6.99 -12.52
CA PRO A 18 -11.72 -5.99 -11.71
C PRO A 18 -11.02 -4.92 -12.57
N VAL A 19 -10.56 -5.27 -13.77
CA VAL A 19 -9.92 -4.35 -14.71
C VAL A 19 -10.90 -3.29 -15.20
N ASP A 20 -12.12 -3.68 -15.58
CA ASP A 20 -13.16 -2.75 -16.03
C ASP A 20 -13.54 -1.75 -14.94
N ARG A 21 -13.63 -2.22 -13.68
CA ARG A 21 -13.90 -1.36 -12.53
C ARG A 21 -12.80 -0.30 -12.32
N VAL A 22 -11.53 -0.68 -12.50
CA VAL A 22 -10.39 0.24 -12.37
C VAL A 22 -10.37 1.25 -13.51
N LEU A 23 -10.67 0.83 -14.74
CA LEU A 23 -10.74 1.71 -15.91
C LEU A 23 -11.87 2.75 -15.78
N GLU A 24 -13.04 2.35 -15.25
CA GLU A 24 -14.12 3.30 -14.97
C GLU A 24 -13.76 4.30 -13.86
N ARG A 25 -13.08 3.85 -12.80
CA ARG A 25 -12.62 4.71 -11.69
C ARG A 25 -11.59 5.74 -12.17
N ALA A 26 -10.67 5.34 -13.05
CA ALA A 26 -9.58 6.18 -13.55
C ALA A 26 -10.08 7.33 -14.43
N ARG A 27 -11.17 7.13 -15.18
CA ARG A 27 -11.77 8.18 -16.03
C ARG A 27 -12.35 9.36 -15.22
N GLY A 28 -12.59 9.20 -13.92
CA GLY A 28 -13.29 10.17 -13.08
C GLY A 28 -12.43 11.02 -12.12
N ARG A 29 -11.11 10.81 -12.02
CA ARG A 29 -10.26 11.58 -11.08
C ARG A 29 -8.95 12.00 -11.72
N SER A 30 -9.01 13.05 -12.54
CA SER A 30 -7.86 13.85 -12.94
C SER A 30 -7.90 15.21 -12.26
N ASP A 31 -8.00 15.25 -10.93
CA ASP A 31 -7.87 16.48 -10.14
C ASP A 31 -6.86 16.25 -9.01
N VAL A 32 -5.72 16.92 -9.11
CA VAL A 32 -4.63 16.91 -8.13
C VAL A 32 -4.98 17.91 -7.02
N TRP A 33 -5.15 17.44 -5.78
CA TRP A 33 -5.33 18.31 -4.61
C TRP A 33 -3.99 18.51 -3.89
N VAL A 34 -3.50 19.75 -3.83
CA VAL A 34 -2.33 20.15 -3.03
C VAL A 34 -2.85 20.81 -1.75
N PHE A 35 -2.69 20.17 -0.60
CA PHE A 35 -2.97 20.81 0.70
C PHE A 35 -1.77 21.68 1.11
N GLY A 36 -2.06 22.95 1.41
CA GLY A 36 -1.09 23.99 1.78
C GLY A 36 -0.51 23.86 3.19
N SER A 37 0.60 24.57 3.38
CA SER A 37 1.48 24.62 4.55
C SER A 37 0.82 25.10 5.85
N ALA A 38 1.07 24.40 6.96
CA ALA A 38 0.69 24.85 8.31
C ALA A 38 1.69 25.90 8.85
N GLN A 39 1.21 27.12 9.12
CA GLN A 39 1.87 28.09 9.98
C GLN A 39 1.29 27.98 11.40
N ALA A 40 2.12 27.66 12.40
CA ALA A 40 1.75 27.75 13.81
C ALA A 40 2.58 28.85 14.48
N LEU A 41 1.90 29.93 14.87
CA LEU A 41 2.39 30.99 15.75
C LEU A 41 2.33 30.43 17.19
N GLN A 42 3.46 30.32 17.89
CA GLN A 42 3.48 29.98 19.33
C GLN A 42 3.96 31.20 20.13
N ASP A 43 3.08 31.64 21.04
CA ASP A 43 3.22 32.77 21.94
C ASP A 43 4.10 32.41 23.17
N ALA A 44 4.84 33.38 23.69
CA ALA A 44 5.91 33.20 24.68
C ALA A 44 5.42 33.02 26.13
N ALA A 45 4.11 32.84 26.35
CA ALA A 45 3.50 32.80 27.68
C ALA A 45 3.41 31.41 28.33
N THR A 46 3.76 30.33 27.63
CA THR A 46 3.70 28.94 28.17
C THR A 46 5.02 28.42 28.75
N ALA A 47 6.04 29.27 28.90
CA ALA A 47 7.34 28.89 29.47
C ALA A 47 7.34 28.84 31.01
N GLY A 48 6.44 28.05 31.61
CA GLY A 48 6.34 27.90 33.06
C GLY A 48 6.24 26.44 33.48
N GLY A 49 7.35 25.88 34.00
CA GLY A 49 7.35 24.59 34.71
C GLY A 49 8.55 23.69 34.39
N ALA A 50 9.75 24.13 34.75
CA ALA A 50 10.93 23.27 34.77
C ALA A 50 10.91 22.42 36.06
N ASP A 51 10.48 21.15 35.94
CA ASP A 51 10.88 20.09 36.88
C ASP A 51 10.68 18.68 36.27
N SER A 52 11.20 18.43 35.06
CA SER A 52 11.29 17.08 34.49
C SER A 52 12.76 16.74 34.21
N ASP A 53 13.39 16.03 35.14
CA ASP A 53 14.81 15.64 35.15
C ASP A 53 15.18 14.58 34.09
N GLY A 54 14.44 14.49 32.98
CA GLY A 54 14.65 13.52 31.88
C GLY A 54 14.34 12.06 32.23
N ASP A 55 14.58 11.66 33.48
CA ASP A 55 14.35 10.32 34.04
C ASP A 55 12.89 9.86 33.96
N GLN A 56 11.94 10.79 33.91
CA GLN A 56 10.52 10.51 33.76
C GLN A 56 10.17 10.16 32.31
N TRP A 57 10.81 10.82 31.34
CA TRP A 57 10.62 10.60 29.91
C TRP A 57 11.18 9.24 29.50
N ASP A 58 12.34 8.85 30.02
CA ASP A 58 12.94 7.52 29.79
C ASP A 58 12.08 6.37 30.34
N ARG A 59 11.34 6.59 31.45
CA ARG A 59 10.41 5.59 32.00
C ARG A 59 9.13 5.50 31.18
N GLU A 60 8.58 6.63 30.75
CA GLU A 60 7.39 6.69 29.90
C GLU A 60 7.66 6.11 28.50
N GLU A 61 8.80 6.43 27.89
CA GLU A 61 9.23 5.89 26.59
C GLU A 61 9.41 4.36 26.65
N ARG A 62 10.03 3.85 27.72
CA ARG A 62 10.22 2.40 27.91
C ARG A 62 8.93 1.67 28.31
N ALA A 63 7.93 2.38 28.84
CA ALA A 63 6.59 1.85 29.11
C ALA A 63 5.70 1.87 27.86
N ALA A 64 5.91 2.82 26.95
CA ALA A 64 5.20 2.90 25.66
C ALA A 64 5.49 1.67 24.77
N LEU A 65 6.72 1.14 24.81
CA LEU A 65 7.09 -0.09 24.08
C LEU A 65 6.56 -1.38 24.74
N ARG A 66 6.28 -1.35 26.05
CA ARG A 66 5.88 -2.56 26.83
C ARG A 66 4.38 -2.84 26.79
N ARG A 67 3.59 -1.89 26.31
CA ARG A 67 2.12 -1.92 26.42
C ARG A 67 1.41 -1.93 25.06
N ILE A 68 2.10 -2.34 23.99
CA ILE A 68 1.45 -2.77 22.75
C ILE A 68 1.18 -4.28 22.91
N PRO A 69 -0.06 -4.70 23.17
CA PRO A 69 -0.42 -6.12 23.09
C PRO A 69 -0.37 -6.48 21.61
N GLY A 70 0.68 -7.19 21.20
CA GLY A 70 0.87 -7.60 19.80
C GLY A 70 2.32 -7.64 19.29
N LEU A 71 3.30 -7.14 20.05
CA LEU A 71 4.74 -7.30 19.76
C LEU A 71 5.39 -8.36 20.68
N SER A 72 4.62 -9.35 21.09
CA SER A 72 5.17 -10.58 21.67
C SER A 72 5.74 -11.38 20.50
N THR A 73 7.05 -11.31 20.31
CA THR A 73 7.75 -12.33 19.55
C THR A 73 7.79 -13.57 20.42
N GLU A 74 6.67 -14.29 20.48
CA GLU A 74 6.69 -15.70 20.83
C GLU A 74 7.42 -16.44 19.71
N LEU A 75 8.74 -16.28 19.67
CA LEU A 75 9.61 -17.32 19.16
C LEU A 75 9.76 -18.36 20.28
N GLU A 76 8.68 -19.09 20.54
CA GLU A 76 8.86 -20.54 20.58
C GLU A 76 9.20 -20.90 19.14
N ASP A 77 10.45 -21.29 18.89
CA ASP A 77 10.91 -21.72 17.57
C ASP A 77 9.86 -22.65 16.95
N VAL A 78 9.15 -22.14 15.94
CA VAL A 78 8.07 -22.84 15.24
C VAL A 78 8.73 -23.96 14.43
N THR A 79 8.96 -25.10 15.08
CA THR A 79 9.42 -26.32 14.45
C THR A 79 8.22 -27.05 13.86
N GLU A 80 7.64 -26.50 12.78
CA GLU A 80 6.80 -27.24 11.82
C GLU A 80 6.42 -26.28 10.68
N VAL A 81 7.16 -26.37 9.59
CA VAL A 81 6.84 -25.64 8.36
C VAL A 81 5.74 -26.43 7.65
N GLU A 82 4.48 -26.06 7.87
CA GLU A 82 3.43 -26.53 6.97
C GLU A 82 3.71 -25.99 5.56
N TYR A 83 3.77 -26.88 4.55
CA TYR A 83 3.91 -26.52 3.13
C TYR A 83 2.62 -25.90 2.58
N ARG A 84 2.17 -24.79 3.15
CA ARG A 84 1.13 -23.97 2.54
C ARG A 84 1.78 -23.20 1.38
N GLN A 85 1.22 -23.31 0.19
CA GLN A 85 1.70 -22.54 -0.97
C GLN A 85 1.47 -21.05 -0.70
N LEU A 86 2.53 -20.25 -0.85
CA LEU A 86 2.44 -18.80 -0.78
C LEU A 86 1.67 -18.28 -1.99
N ARG A 87 0.61 -17.50 -1.74
CA ARG A 87 -0.16 -16.81 -2.77
C ARG A 87 0.46 -15.43 -2.94
N LEU A 88 1.34 -15.29 -3.93
CA LEU A 88 1.99 -14.01 -4.23
C LEU A 88 1.02 -13.07 -4.95
N GLU A 89 1.13 -11.78 -4.66
CA GLU A 89 0.33 -10.75 -5.31
C GLU A 89 0.90 -10.46 -6.71
N ASN A 90 0.03 -10.37 -7.71
CA ASN A 90 0.43 -9.98 -9.06
C ASN A 90 0.25 -8.47 -9.23
N VAL A 91 1.32 -7.76 -9.56
CA VAL A 91 1.33 -6.29 -9.63
C VAL A 91 1.80 -5.78 -10.98
N VAL A 92 1.31 -4.59 -11.36
CA VAL A 92 1.80 -3.82 -12.51
C VAL A 92 2.31 -2.49 -11.97
N LEU A 93 3.50 -2.08 -12.40
CA LEU A 93 4.14 -0.85 -11.94
C LEU A 93 3.84 0.29 -12.93
N VAL A 94 3.55 1.47 -12.40
CA VAL A 94 3.28 2.66 -13.22
C VAL A 94 4.06 3.84 -12.66
N GLY A 95 4.94 4.42 -13.47
CA GLY A 95 5.70 5.62 -13.16
C GLY A 95 5.29 6.81 -14.02
N VAL A 96 5.41 8.02 -13.46
CA VAL A 96 5.13 9.28 -14.15
C VAL A 96 6.32 10.22 -13.98
N HIS A 97 6.79 10.85 -15.05
CA HIS A 97 7.96 11.73 -14.99
C HIS A 97 7.83 12.95 -15.90
N PRO A 98 8.48 14.09 -15.58
CA PRO A 98 8.50 15.26 -16.45
C PRO A 98 9.42 15.06 -17.67
N GLN A 99 9.35 15.99 -18.62
CA GLN A 99 10.24 15.97 -19.79
C GLN A 99 11.72 16.09 -19.38
N GLY A 100 12.57 15.27 -20.00
CA GLY A 100 14.02 15.27 -19.74
C GLY A 100 14.49 14.29 -18.66
N GLU A 101 13.59 13.70 -17.88
CA GLU A 101 13.93 12.75 -16.79
C GLU A 101 13.69 11.28 -17.15
N GLN A 102 13.70 10.93 -18.44
CA GLN A 102 13.40 9.57 -18.90
C GLN A 102 14.31 8.51 -18.24
N GLU A 103 15.62 8.74 -18.25
CA GLU A 103 16.61 7.79 -17.72
C GLU A 103 16.44 7.60 -16.20
N ASN A 104 16.19 8.68 -15.47
CA ASN A 104 15.92 8.61 -14.03
C ASN A 104 14.63 7.82 -13.76
N ALA A 105 13.58 8.06 -14.55
CA ALA A 105 12.31 7.35 -14.40
C ALA A 105 12.44 5.84 -14.66
N GLU A 106 13.25 5.44 -15.65
CA GLU A 106 13.57 4.04 -15.94
C GLU A 106 14.35 3.38 -14.80
N ASN A 107 15.35 4.08 -14.25
CA ASN A 107 16.12 3.58 -13.11
C ASN A 107 15.23 3.44 -11.87
N SER A 108 14.41 4.44 -11.55
CA SER A 108 13.46 4.36 -10.43
C SER A 108 12.43 3.23 -10.60
N LEU A 109 11.94 2.99 -11.82
CA LEU A 109 11.00 1.89 -12.08
C LEU A 109 11.67 0.52 -11.86
N ARG A 110 12.94 0.38 -12.28
CA ARG A 110 13.72 -0.85 -12.05
C ARG A 110 13.96 -1.10 -10.56
N GLU A 111 14.29 -0.06 -9.80
CA GLU A 111 14.44 -0.16 -8.35
C GLU A 111 13.11 -0.53 -7.68
N LEU A 112 12.02 0.10 -8.10
CA LEU A 112 10.67 -0.21 -7.59
C LEU A 112 10.28 -1.66 -7.86
N ALA A 113 10.65 -2.21 -9.04
CA ALA A 113 10.44 -3.62 -9.36
C ALA A 113 11.20 -4.55 -8.42
N ALA A 114 12.49 -4.28 -8.19
CA ALA A 114 13.27 -5.06 -7.23
C ALA A 114 12.66 -5.01 -5.83
N LEU A 115 12.22 -3.84 -5.37
CA LEU A 115 11.55 -3.69 -4.07
C LEU A 115 10.25 -4.50 -4.00
N ALA A 116 9.41 -4.44 -5.04
CA ALA A 116 8.16 -5.21 -5.10
C ALA A 116 8.41 -6.72 -5.06
N GLU A 117 9.40 -7.21 -5.79
CA GLU A 117 9.79 -8.63 -5.76
C GLU A 117 10.29 -9.05 -4.38
N THR A 118 11.13 -8.25 -3.72
CA THR A 118 11.57 -8.55 -2.34
C THR A 118 10.44 -8.54 -1.32
N ALA A 119 9.37 -7.79 -1.60
CA ALA A 119 8.16 -7.77 -0.77
C ALA A 119 7.23 -8.98 -1.03
N GLY A 120 7.57 -9.87 -1.97
CA GLY A 120 6.78 -11.07 -2.29
C GLY A 120 5.70 -10.83 -3.35
N ALA A 121 5.85 -9.81 -4.19
CA ALA A 121 4.99 -9.62 -5.34
C ALA A 121 5.61 -10.21 -6.62
N VAL A 122 4.76 -10.61 -7.55
CA VAL A 122 5.13 -10.94 -8.93
C VAL A 122 4.84 -9.72 -9.80
N VAL A 123 5.89 -9.11 -10.34
CA VAL A 123 5.75 -7.96 -11.25
C VAL A 123 5.43 -8.48 -12.65
N LEU A 124 4.27 -8.11 -13.18
CA LEU A 124 3.80 -8.54 -14.50
C LEU A 124 4.26 -7.61 -15.62
N ASP A 125 4.24 -6.29 -15.37
CA ASP A 125 4.59 -5.26 -16.36
C ASP A 125 4.95 -3.93 -15.68
N GLY A 126 5.58 -3.04 -16.43
CA GLY A 126 5.99 -1.70 -16.01
C GLY A 126 5.72 -0.65 -17.08
N LEU A 127 4.97 0.40 -16.72
CA LEU A 127 4.59 1.50 -17.61
C LEU A 127 5.21 2.81 -17.16
N LEU A 128 5.73 3.60 -18.10
CA LEU A 128 6.16 4.98 -17.87
C LEU A 128 5.32 5.96 -18.68
N GLN A 129 4.75 6.95 -18.00
CA GLN A 129 4.03 8.04 -18.61
C GLN A 129 4.80 9.36 -18.45
N ARG A 130 5.12 9.97 -19.59
CA ARG A 130 5.66 11.33 -19.61
C ARG A 130 4.56 12.35 -19.34
N ARG A 131 4.79 13.27 -18.40
CA ARG A 131 3.96 14.46 -18.20
C ARG A 131 4.29 15.53 -19.26
N PRO A 132 3.28 16.22 -19.80
CA PRO A 132 3.47 17.28 -20.79
C PRO A 132 4.26 18.46 -20.22
#